data_AF-A0A258LBC8-F1
#
_entry.id   AF-A0A258LBC8-F1
#
_cell.length_a   1.000
_cell.length_b   1.000
_cell.length_c   1.000
_cell.angle_alpha   90.00
_cell.angle_beta   90.00
_cell.angle_gamma   90.00
#
_symmetry.space_group_name_H-M   'P 1'
#
loop_
_entity.id
_entity.type
_entity.pdbx_description
1 polymer ?
#
loop_
_entity_poly.entity_id
_entity_poly.type
_entity_poly.pdbx_seq_one_letter_code
_entity_poly.pdbx_strand_id
1 'polypeptide(L)' 'MAKRINALRAKVDRNKLYPVTEGLTLVKENATAKFNESIDAVINLGIDARKSDQLVRGALV' A
#
# COMPACT_ATOMS: atom_id res chain seq x y z
N MET A 1 1.90 -13.76 -16.24
CA MET A 1 2.12 -12.53 -15.44
C MET A 1 3.23 -11.72 -16.08
N ALA A 2 3.03 -10.41 -16.30
CA ALA A 2 3.99 -9.57 -17.02
C ALA A 2 5.35 -9.49 -16.29
N LYS A 3 6.47 -9.56 -17.03
CA LYS A 3 7.84 -9.53 -16.49
C LYS A 3 8.10 -8.34 -15.56
N ARG A 4 7.48 -7.19 -15.84
CA ARG A 4 7.56 -5.98 -15.01
C ARG A 4 7.01 -6.20 -13.60
N ILE A 5 5.87 -6.88 -13.47
CA ILE A 5 5.22 -7.14 -12.18
C ILE A 5 6.07 -8.08 -11.32
N ASN A 6 6.72 -9.07 -11.93
CA ASN A 6 7.59 -9.99 -11.20
C ASN A 6 8.86 -9.30 -10.67
N ALA A 7 9.45 -8.37 -11.45
CA ALA A 7 10.60 -7.59 -11.00
C ALA A 7 10.26 -6.66 -9.81
N LEU A 8 9.08 -6.01 -9.85
CA LEU A 8 8.61 -5.22 -8.70
C LEU A 8 8.35 -6.09 -7.46
N ARG A 9 7.77 -7.29 -7.64
CA ARG A 9 7.54 -8.23 -6.54
C ARG A 9 8.82 -8.80 -5.93
N ALA A 10 9.89 -8.94 -6.71
CA ALA A 10 11.18 -9.40 -6.19
C ALA A 10 11.87 -8.35 -5.31
N LYS A 11 11.56 -7.06 -5.50
CA LYS A 11 12.10 -5.95 -4.69
C LYS A 11 11.33 -5.72 -3.38
N VAL A 12 10.11 -6.24 -3.28
CA VAL A 12 9.23 -6.02 -2.13
C VAL A 12 9.09 -7.32 -1.37
N ASP A 13 9.65 -7.38 -0.16
CA ASP A 13 9.45 -8.52 0.73
C ASP A 13 8.11 -8.40 1.46
N ARG A 14 7.20 -9.38 1.27
CA ARG A 14 5.88 -9.36 1.91
C ARG A 14 5.93 -9.73 3.39
N ASN A 15 7.01 -10.37 3.84
CA ASN A 15 7.13 -10.85 5.21
C ASN A 15 7.85 -9.83 6.12
N LYS A 16 8.46 -8.80 5.55
CA LYS A 16 9.12 -7.74 6.32
C LYS A 16 8.12 -6.64 6.65
N LEU A 17 8.00 -6.31 7.93
CA LEU A 17 7.34 -5.06 8.35
C LEU A 17 8.27 -3.90 8.04
N TYR A 18 7.94 -3.14 7.01
CA TYR A 18 8.64 -1.91 6.69
C TYR A 18 8.11 -0.76 7.56
N PRO A 19 8.98 0.01 8.24
CA PRO A 19 8.58 1.28 8.82
C PRO A 19 8.13 2.24 7.71
N VAL A 20 7.21 3.15 8.05
CA VAL A 20 6.55 4.07 7.09
C VAL A 20 7.55 4.80 6.19
N THR A 21 8.69 5.22 6.76
CA THR A 21 9.76 5.92 6.03
C THR A 21 10.42 5.05 4.96
N GLU A 22 10.72 3.78 5.27
CA GLU A 22 11.33 2.82 4.34
C GLU A 22 10.32 2.37 3.26
N GLY A 23 9.04 2.25 3.63
CA GLY A 23 7.96 1.97 2.70
C GLY A 23 7.77 3.08 1.66
N LEU A 24 7.78 4.35 2.07
CA LEU A 24 7.66 5.50 1.17
C LEU A 24 8.83 5.61 0.18
N THR A 25 10.06 5.32 0.62
CA THR A 25 11.22 5.29 -0.28
C THR A 25 11.12 4.15 -1.29
N LEU A 26 10.72 2.95 -0.85
CA LEU A 26 10.53 1.80 -1.74
C LEU A 26 9.45 2.04 -2.79
N VAL A 27 8.33 2.67 -2.41
CA VAL A 27 7.25 3.02 -3.34
C VAL A 27 7.75 4.01 -4.41
N LYS A 28 8.51 5.03 -4.01
CA LYS A 28 9.10 6.00 -4.96
C LYS A 28 10.14 5.37 -5.88
N GLU A 29 10.94 4.42 -5.41
CA GLU A 29 11.93 3.71 -6.22
C GLU A 29 11.30 2.68 -7.18
N ASN A 30 10.17 2.08 -6.78
CA ASN A 30 9.40 1.21 -7.66
C ASN A 30 8.52 1.98 -8.65
N ALA A 31 8.35 3.30 -8.47
CA ALA A 31 7.64 4.16 -9.39
C ALA A 31 8.46 4.40 -10.67
N THR A 32 8.45 3.40 -11.53
CA THR A 32 9.23 3.37 -12.78
C THR A 32 8.47 3.94 -13.98
N ALA A 33 7.21 4.36 -13.79
CA ALA A 33 6.43 4.94 -14.87
C ALA A 33 6.77 6.42 -15.09
N LYS A 34 6.65 6.86 -16.36
CA LYS A 34 6.94 8.24 -16.78
C LYS A 34 5.85 9.26 -16.39
N PHE A 35 4.89 8.88 -15.54
CA PHE A 35 3.77 9.71 -15.11
C PHE A 35 3.70 9.73 -13.58
N ASN A 36 2.97 10.69 -13.02
CA ASN A 36 2.73 10.75 -11.57
C ASN A 36 1.84 9.57 -11.16
N GLU A 37 2.45 8.53 -10.61
CA GLU A 37 1.74 7.38 -10.06
C GLU A 37 1.02 7.75 -8.75
N SER A 38 -0.21 7.26 -8.60
CA SER A 38 -0.97 7.39 -7.36
C SER A 38 -0.51 6.34 -6.34
N ILE A 39 -0.42 6.74 -5.07
CA ILE A 39 -0.09 5.85 -3.97
C ILE A 39 -1.41 5.43 -3.30
N ASP A 40 -1.73 4.15 -3.37
CA ASP A 40 -2.83 3.56 -2.60
C ASP A 40 -2.31 3.00 -1.27
N ALA A 41 -2.94 3.40 -0.16
CA ALA A 41 -2.67 2.86 1.17
C ALA A 41 -3.82 1.95 1.60
N VAL A 42 -3.53 0.66 1.81
CA VAL A 42 -4.51 -0.33 2.28
C VAL A 42 -4.30 -0.55 3.77
N ILE A 43 -5.27 -0.10 4.57
CA ILE A 43 -5.26 -0.25 6.03
C ILE A 43 -6.33 -1.27 6.39
N ASN A 44 -5.92 -2.38 7.01
CA ASN A 44 -6.88 -3.33 7.59
C ASN A 44 -7.29 -2.83 8.97
N LEU A 45 -8.54 -2.36 9.08
CA LEU A 45 -9.06 -1.73 10.29
C LEU A 45 -9.53 -2.73 11.36
N GLY A 46 -9.64 -4.03 11.03
CA GLY A 46 -10.06 -5.07 11.98
C GLY A 46 -11.49 -4.91 12.53
N ILE A 47 -12.31 -4.06 11.92
CA ILE A 47 -13.70 -3.80 12.32
C ILE A 47 -14.64 -4.87 11.76
N ASP A 48 -15.66 -5.22 12.54
CA ASP A 48 -16.75 -6.06 12.06
C ASP A 48 -17.77 -5.18 11.32
N ALA A 49 -17.70 -5.17 9.98
CA ALA A 49 -18.59 -4.39 9.12
C ALA A 49 -20.09 -4.75 9.26
N ARG A 50 -20.44 -5.83 10.00
CA ARG A 50 -21.83 -6.20 10.30
C ARG A 50 -22.40 -5.42 11.50
N LYS A 51 -21.55 -4.86 12.34
CA LYS A 51 -21.94 -4.04 13.50
C LYS A 51 -21.86 -2.56 13.11
N SER A 52 -23.03 -1.92 13.02
CA SER A 52 -23.17 -0.51 12.57
C SER A 52 -22.36 0.47 13.41
N ASP A 53 -22.15 0.16 14.69
CA ASP A 53 -21.37 0.91 15.67
C ASP A 53 -19.84 0.88 15.44
N GLN A 54 -19.34 -0.08 14.66
CA GLN A 54 -17.90 -0.20 14.35
C GLN A 54 -17.54 0.38 12.98
N LEU A 55 -18.49 1.00 12.28
CA LEU A 55 -18.26 1.60 10.97
C LEU A 55 -17.41 2.87 11.13
N VAL A 56 -16.12 2.78 10.82
CA VAL A 56 -15.22 3.93 10.81
C VAL A 56 -15.34 4.65 9.46
N ARG A 57 -15.98 5.81 9.47
CA ARG A 57 -16.04 6.72 8.31
C ARG A 57 -15.55 8.10 8.71
N GLY A 58 -14.27 8.36 8.49
CA GLY A 58 -13.64 9.66 8.71
C GLY A 58 -13.12 10.21 7.38
N ALA A 59 -13.28 11.52 7.17
CA ALA A 59 -12.57 12.25 6.13
C ALA A 59 -11.43 13.03 6.81
N LEU A 60 -10.21 12.80 6.36
CA LEU A 60 -9.05 13.60 6.74
C LEU A 60 -8.84 14.62 5.61
N VAL A 61 -8.81 15.92 5.96
CA VAL A 61 -8.57 17.05 5.03
C VAL A 61 -7.13 17.51 5.10
#